data_AF-A0A6S6XGE9-F1
#
_entry.id   AF-A0A6S6XGE9-F1
#
_cell.length_a   1.000
_cell.length_b   1.000
_cell.length_c   1.000
_cell.angle_alpha   90.00
_cell.angle_beta   90.00
_cell.angle_gamma   90.00
#
_symmetry.space_group_name_H-M   'P 1'
#
loop_
_entity.id
_entity.type
_entity.pdbx_description
1 polymer ?
#
loop_
_entity_poly.entity_id
_entity_poly.type
_entity_poly.pdbx_seq_one_letter_code
_entity_poly.pdbx_strand_id
1 'polypeptide(L)'
;MYFDELFRVSKNQIIWGCNYYSDNFGPGRIIWDKCNDGSDQSDCEIAYNSLTSRVDLFRFMWRGMFQGKSIKEGWIQRGNKSLNEQRIHPCQKPVPLYIWQLKKYAKSGWKLLSTHVGSASDLIAFYLMNFDYIGFEIDSDYYHLANERLEAVKAQQSFFINYEVQNEINNRRKA
;
A
#
# COMPACT_ATOMS: atom_id res chain seq x y z
N MET A 1 -7.72 2.52 25.19
CA MET A 1 -6.44 2.89 24.54
C MET A 1 -6.59 2.62 23.04
N TYR A 2 -5.79 3.23 22.14
CA TYR A 2 -6.02 3.18 20.67
C TYR A 2 -6.24 1.77 20.10
N PHE A 3 -5.41 0.79 20.50
CA PHE A 3 -5.51 -0.58 19.99
C PHE A 3 -6.79 -1.29 20.42
N ASP A 4 -7.35 -0.98 21.60
CA ASP A 4 -8.63 -1.53 22.04
C ASP A 4 -9.75 -1.17 21.07
N GLU A 5 -9.79 0.10 20.65
CA GLU A 5 -10.77 0.59 19.69
C GLU A 5 -10.54 0.00 18.30
N LEU A 6 -9.28 -0.06 17.86
CA LEU A 6 -8.92 -0.70 16.59
C LEU A 6 -9.39 -2.16 16.56
N PHE A 7 -9.14 -2.94 17.61
CA PHE A 7 -9.57 -4.33 17.72
C PHE A 7 -11.08 -4.46 17.86
N ARG A 8 -11.76 -3.51 18.53
CA ARG A 8 -13.22 -3.50 18.64
C ARG A 8 -13.91 -3.32 17.28
N VAL A 9 -13.35 -2.50 16.40
CA VAL A 9 -13.97 -2.16 15.09
C VAL A 9 -13.46 -2.99 13.91
N SER A 10 -12.48 -3.87 14.11
CA SER A 10 -11.89 -4.68 13.04
C SER A 10 -11.81 -6.15 13.42
N LYS A 11 -11.94 -7.04 12.42
CA LYS A 11 -11.83 -8.49 12.63
C LYS A 11 -10.39 -9.00 12.47
N ASN A 12 -9.64 -8.39 11.56
CA ASN A 12 -8.27 -8.74 11.25
C ASN A 12 -7.44 -7.46 11.08
N GLN A 13 -6.17 -7.50 11.48
CA GLN A 13 -5.30 -6.32 11.52
C GLN A 13 -3.92 -6.64 10.93
N ILE A 14 -3.42 -5.71 10.12
CA ILE A 14 -2.00 -5.58 9.83
C ILE A 14 -1.55 -4.24 10.39
N ILE A 15 -0.63 -4.26 11.37
CA ILE A 15 -0.21 -3.06 12.13
C ILE A 15 1.29 -2.89 11.99
N TRP A 16 1.70 -1.90 11.20
CA TRP A 16 3.11 -1.54 11.00
C TRP A 16 3.70 -0.85 12.23
N GLY A 17 4.99 -1.11 12.49
CA GLY A 17 5.70 -0.58 13.65
C GLY A 17 5.38 -1.32 14.95
N CYS A 18 4.88 -2.56 14.88
CA CYS A 18 4.44 -3.30 16.08
C CYS A 18 5.55 -3.48 17.12
N ASN A 19 6.82 -3.45 16.72
CA ASN A 19 7.98 -3.56 17.60
C ASN A 19 8.23 -2.33 18.49
N TYR A 20 7.52 -1.22 18.27
CA TYR A 20 7.63 0.00 19.09
C TYR A 20 6.58 0.09 20.20
N TYR A 21 5.66 -0.87 20.27
CA TYR A 21 4.59 -0.90 21.27
C TYR A 21 4.78 -2.09 22.22
N SER A 22 4.33 -1.92 23.46
CA SER A 22 4.36 -2.97 24.49
C SER A 22 3.13 -3.88 24.46
N ASP A 23 2.16 -3.59 23.60
CA ASP A 23 0.94 -4.39 23.44
C ASP A 23 1.25 -5.84 23.05
N ASN A 24 0.51 -6.77 23.62
CA ASN A 24 0.69 -8.19 23.36
C ASN A 24 0.05 -8.57 22.02
N PHE A 25 0.78 -8.33 20.92
CA PHE A 25 0.41 -8.81 19.60
C PHE A 25 0.68 -10.31 19.46
N GLY A 26 -0.22 -11.05 18.81
CA GLY A 26 -0.01 -12.45 18.43
C GLY A 26 1.23 -12.65 17.53
N PRO A 27 1.63 -13.89 17.19
CA PRO A 27 2.94 -14.18 16.62
C PRO A 27 3.15 -13.78 15.14
N GLY A 28 2.08 -13.56 14.37
CA GLY A 28 2.19 -13.27 12.94
C GLY A 28 2.97 -11.99 12.64
N ARG A 29 3.91 -12.06 11.68
CA ARG A 29 4.74 -10.91 11.29
C ARG A 29 4.82 -10.76 9.78
N ILE A 30 4.89 -9.51 9.33
CA ILE A 30 5.37 -9.15 7.99
C ILE A 30 6.64 -8.33 8.19
N ILE A 31 7.71 -8.73 7.51
CA ILE A 31 8.95 -7.98 7.45
C ILE A 31 9.04 -7.34 6.08
N TRP A 32 9.08 -6.02 6.03
CA TRP A 32 9.43 -5.31 4.80
C TRP A 32 10.93 -5.00 4.81
N ASP A 33 11.69 -5.73 4.01
CA ASP A 33 13.10 -5.47 3.72
C ASP A 33 13.18 -4.36 2.65
N LYS A 34 13.77 -3.21 3.04
CA LYS A 34 13.87 -2.01 2.21
C LYS A 34 15.08 -2.00 1.28
N CYS A 35 15.90 -3.06 1.29
CA CYS A 35 17.13 -3.20 0.49
C CYS A 35 18.00 -1.94 0.55
N ASN A 36 18.22 -1.45 1.76
CA ASN A 36 18.80 -0.14 2.04
C ASN A 36 20.26 -0.22 2.52
N ASP A 37 20.96 -1.33 2.23
CA ASP A 37 22.33 -1.62 2.69
C ASP A 37 23.24 -0.38 2.66
N GLY A 38 23.76 0.02 3.83
CA GLY A 38 24.60 1.21 3.97
C GLY A 38 23.85 2.54 3.99
N SER A 39 22.64 2.58 4.54
CA SER A 39 21.94 3.82 4.92
C SER A 39 21.86 3.95 6.45
N ASP A 40 21.58 5.15 6.94
CA ASP A 40 21.31 5.46 8.36
C ASP A 40 19.87 5.16 8.79
N GLN A 41 19.00 4.76 7.85
CA GLN A 41 17.62 4.36 8.10
C GLN A 41 17.54 2.87 8.46
N SER A 42 16.51 2.48 9.21
CA SER A 42 16.27 1.07 9.58
C SER A 42 16.19 0.16 8.34
N ASP A 43 16.76 -1.05 8.41
CA ASP A 43 16.79 -1.94 7.25
C ASP A 43 15.44 -2.53 6.86
N CYS A 44 14.61 -2.71 7.88
CA CYS A 44 13.28 -3.22 7.70
C CYS A 44 12.24 -2.44 8.51
N GLU A 45 11.00 -2.59 8.09
CA GLU A 45 9.83 -2.32 8.94
C GLU A 45 9.14 -3.63 9.28
N ILE A 46 8.57 -3.70 10.47
CA ILE A 46 7.90 -4.90 10.99
C ILE A 46 6.43 -4.59 11.22
N ALA A 47 5.54 -5.43 10.71
CA ALA A 47 4.13 -5.39 11.02
C ALA A 47 3.68 -6.62 11.81
N TYR A 48 2.76 -6.41 12.74
CA TYR A 48 1.91 -7.49 13.25
C TYR A 48 0.91 -7.88 12.16
N ASN A 49 0.61 -9.17 12.04
CA ASN A 49 -0.43 -9.69 11.15
C ASN A 49 -1.30 -10.70 11.91
N SER A 50 -2.56 -10.34 12.18
CA SER A 50 -3.49 -11.21 12.93
C SER A 50 -3.98 -12.43 12.14
N LEU A 51 -3.81 -12.44 10.81
CA LEU A 51 -4.36 -13.45 9.91
C LEU A 51 -3.56 -14.76 9.91
N THR A 52 -2.40 -14.78 10.54
CA THR A 52 -1.48 -15.92 10.53
C THR A 52 -0.59 -15.94 11.77
N SER A 53 0.08 -17.07 12.02
CA SER A 53 1.16 -17.21 13.00
C SER A 53 2.55 -17.23 12.36
N ARG A 54 2.64 -17.09 11.03
CA ARG A 54 3.91 -17.12 10.28
C ARG A 54 4.56 -15.74 10.21
N VAL A 55 5.86 -15.76 9.90
CA VAL A 55 6.62 -14.58 9.47
C VAL A 55 6.75 -14.62 7.96
N ASP A 56 6.37 -13.53 7.30
CA ASP A 56 6.46 -13.38 5.84
C ASP A 56 7.37 -12.20 5.48
N LEU A 57 8.22 -12.39 4.47
CA LEU A 57 9.13 -11.37 3.97
C LEU A 57 8.58 -10.73 2.70
N PHE A 58 8.56 -9.41 2.67
CA PHE A 58 8.36 -8.59 1.48
C PHE A 58 9.63 -7.80 1.21
N ARG A 59 10.28 -8.07 0.07
CA ARG A 59 11.52 -7.40 -0.32
C ARG A 59 11.23 -6.37 -1.40
N PHE A 60 11.39 -5.09 -1.08
CA PHE A 60 11.17 -4.01 -2.03
C PHE A 60 12.00 -2.78 -1.67
N MET A 61 12.88 -2.42 -2.59
CA MET A 61 13.82 -1.32 -2.42
C MET A 61 13.09 0.00 -2.20
N TRP A 62 13.47 0.71 -1.13
CA TRP A 62 12.91 2.01 -0.77
C TRP A 62 13.94 2.85 -0.01
N ARG A 63 14.89 3.42 -0.76
CA ARG A 63 16.05 4.14 -0.22
C ARG A 63 16.33 5.38 -1.04
N GLY A 64 16.23 6.58 -0.43
CA GLY A 64 16.43 7.83 -1.16
C GLY A 64 15.59 7.89 -2.43
N MET A 65 16.22 8.13 -3.59
CA MET A 65 15.57 8.11 -4.92
C MET A 65 15.49 6.72 -5.58
N PHE A 66 15.84 5.66 -4.86
CA PHE A 66 15.82 4.28 -5.36
C PHE A 66 14.55 3.57 -4.92
N GLN A 67 13.86 2.96 -5.89
CA GLN A 67 12.62 2.23 -5.72
C GLN A 67 12.72 0.90 -6.46
N GLY A 68 12.04 -0.13 -5.94
CA GLY A 68 12.02 -1.47 -6.53
C GLY A 68 11.41 -1.51 -7.94
N LYS A 69 11.93 -2.41 -8.77
CA LYS A 69 11.46 -2.62 -10.15
C LYS A 69 10.03 -3.15 -10.19
N SER A 70 9.70 -4.15 -9.38
CA SER A 70 8.36 -4.74 -9.32
C SER A 70 8.14 -5.46 -7.98
N ILE A 71 6.91 -5.93 -7.70
CA ILE A 71 6.64 -6.77 -6.51
C ILE A 71 7.49 -8.05 -6.51
N LYS A 72 7.74 -8.65 -7.69
CA LYS A 72 8.49 -9.90 -7.82
C LYS A 72 10.01 -9.69 -7.76
N GLU A 73 10.50 -8.55 -8.23
CA GLU A 73 11.92 -8.22 -8.33
C GLU A 73 12.21 -6.94 -7.53
N GLY A 74 11.65 -6.82 -6.34
CA GLY A 74 11.68 -5.57 -5.57
C GLY A 74 13.09 -5.18 -5.11
N TRP A 75 14.03 -6.13 -5.07
CA TRP A 75 15.44 -5.90 -4.77
C TRP A 75 16.23 -5.33 -5.96
N ILE A 76 15.67 -5.35 -7.16
CA ILE A 76 16.28 -4.73 -8.33
C ILE A 76 15.82 -3.28 -8.39
N GLN A 77 16.77 -2.36 -8.47
CA GLN A 77 16.46 -0.94 -8.64
C GLN A 77 15.71 -0.70 -9.96
N ARG A 78 14.65 0.09 -9.91
CA ARG A 78 14.03 0.68 -11.09
C ARG A 78 14.99 1.69 -11.74
N GLY A 79 15.40 1.37 -12.96
CA GLY A 79 16.35 2.19 -13.73
C GLY A 79 15.77 3.55 -14.13
N ASN A 80 14.57 3.54 -14.73
CA ASN A 80 13.93 4.78 -15.19
C ASN A 80 13.30 5.55 -14.01
N LYS A 81 13.93 6.66 -13.63
CA LYS A 81 13.53 7.51 -12.49
C LYS A 81 12.25 8.29 -12.70
N SER A 82 11.84 8.55 -13.95
CA SER A 82 10.55 9.22 -14.20
C SER A 82 9.35 8.34 -13.85
N LEU A 83 9.58 7.02 -13.75
CA LEU A 83 8.57 6.04 -13.34
C LEU A 83 8.56 5.80 -11.82
N ASN A 84 9.39 6.50 -11.06
CA ASN A 84 9.35 6.42 -9.61
C ASN A 84 8.12 7.14 -9.06
N GLU A 85 7.57 6.57 -7.99
CA GLU A 85 6.55 7.22 -7.18
C GLU A 85 7.12 8.51 -6.57
N GLN A 86 6.43 9.63 -6.77
CA GLN A 86 6.75 10.88 -6.09
C GLN A 86 6.32 10.78 -4.63
N ARG A 87 7.21 11.16 -3.72
CA ARG A 87 6.93 11.14 -2.28
C ARG A 87 6.35 12.48 -1.86
N ILE A 88 5.17 12.41 -1.23
CA ILE A 88 4.44 13.56 -0.68
C ILE A 88 4.40 13.53 0.86
N HIS A 89 4.84 12.42 1.47
CA HIS A 89 4.87 12.23 2.92
C HIS A 89 6.22 11.61 3.36
N PRO A 90 6.81 12.01 4.50
CA PRO A 90 8.11 11.52 4.96
C PRO A 90 8.14 10.00 5.18
N CYS A 91 7.10 9.44 5.80
CA CYS A 91 6.96 8.00 6.08
C CYS A 91 6.18 7.23 5.01
N GLN A 92 6.17 7.73 3.76
CA GLN A 92 5.42 7.12 2.66
C GLN A 92 5.93 5.70 2.36
N LYS A 93 5.02 4.74 2.48
CA LYS A 93 5.21 3.34 2.08
C LYS A 93 4.88 3.16 0.59
N PRO A 94 5.54 2.23 -0.13
CA PRO A 94 5.23 1.96 -1.54
C PRO A 94 3.84 1.35 -1.73
N VAL A 95 3.10 1.78 -2.75
CA VAL A 95 1.84 1.11 -3.18
C VAL A 95 2.02 -0.41 -3.41
N PRO A 96 3.12 -0.89 -4.04
CA PRO A 96 3.42 -2.32 -4.17
C PRO A 96 3.36 -3.14 -2.88
N LEU A 97 3.69 -2.56 -1.72
CA LEU A 97 3.64 -3.25 -0.43
C LEU A 97 2.20 -3.60 -0.05
N TYR A 98 1.26 -2.67 -0.24
CA TYR A 98 -0.14 -2.90 0.07
C TYR A 98 -0.82 -3.81 -0.95
N ILE A 99 -0.49 -3.70 -2.25
CA ILE A 99 -0.96 -4.65 -3.27
C ILE A 99 -0.50 -6.08 -2.92
N TRP A 100 0.75 -6.24 -2.48
CA TRP A 100 1.26 -7.55 -2.06
C TRP A 100 0.50 -8.09 -0.84
N GLN A 101 0.24 -7.27 0.18
CA GLN A 101 -0.54 -7.66 1.36
C GLN A 101 -1.95 -8.12 0.96
N LEU A 102 -2.65 -7.33 0.15
CA LEU A 102 -3.99 -7.66 -0.29
C LEU A 102 -4.03 -8.95 -1.10
N LYS A 103 -3.11 -9.14 -2.05
CA LYS A 103 -3.02 -10.39 -2.83
C LYS A 103 -2.78 -11.61 -1.95
N LYS A 104 -2.07 -11.45 -0.85
CA LYS A 104 -1.67 -12.55 0.02
C LYS A 104 -2.70 -12.88 1.10
N TYR A 105 -3.36 -11.88 1.66
CA TYR A 105 -4.16 -12.05 2.87
C TYR A 105 -5.63 -11.64 2.72
N ALA A 106 -5.97 -10.73 1.81
CA ALA A 106 -7.34 -10.25 1.66
C ALA A 106 -8.18 -11.21 0.81
N LYS A 107 -9.48 -11.29 1.11
CA LYS A 107 -10.45 -12.03 0.31
C LYS A 107 -11.44 -11.05 -0.32
N SER A 108 -11.90 -11.35 -1.53
CA SER A 108 -12.91 -10.56 -2.22
C SER A 108 -14.12 -10.27 -1.32
N GLY A 109 -14.65 -9.04 -1.39
CA GLY A 109 -15.77 -8.57 -0.58
C GLY A 109 -15.41 -8.11 0.83
N TRP A 110 -14.14 -8.13 1.23
CA TRP A 110 -13.71 -7.49 2.48
C TRP A 110 -13.83 -5.97 2.40
N LYS A 111 -14.19 -5.35 3.53
CA LYS A 111 -14.15 -3.90 3.73
C LYS A 111 -12.86 -3.56 4.46
N LEU A 112 -12.09 -2.62 3.92
CA LEU A 112 -10.77 -2.26 4.42
C LEU A 112 -10.82 -0.93 5.18
N LEU A 113 -10.05 -0.84 6.25
CA LEU A 113 -9.96 0.36 7.08
C LEU A 113 -8.50 0.79 7.15
N SER A 114 -8.23 2.05 6.81
CA SER A 114 -6.97 2.71 7.11
C SER A 114 -7.22 3.83 8.10
N THR A 115 -6.59 3.75 9.28
CA THR A 115 -6.69 4.77 10.33
C THR A 115 -5.60 5.84 10.24
N HIS A 116 -4.59 5.62 9.40
CA HIS A 116 -3.41 6.48 9.23
C HIS A 116 -3.01 6.50 7.74
N VAL A 117 -3.83 7.15 6.92
CA VAL A 117 -3.70 7.13 5.46
C VAL A 117 -2.36 7.69 4.99
N GLY A 118 -1.86 8.75 5.62
CA GLY A 118 -0.63 9.43 5.25
C GLY A 118 -0.67 9.84 3.78
N SER A 119 0.17 9.22 2.95
CA SER A 119 0.24 9.49 1.50
C SER A 119 -0.79 8.74 0.63
N ALA A 120 -1.77 8.02 1.21
CA ALA A 120 -2.76 7.20 0.48
C ALA A 120 -2.21 6.01 -0.33
N SER A 121 -1.02 5.49 0.00
CA SER A 121 -0.46 4.34 -0.73
C SER A 121 -1.30 3.05 -0.56
N ASP A 122 -1.94 2.90 0.59
CA ASP A 122 -2.89 1.84 0.90
C ASP A 122 -4.23 2.05 0.19
N LEU A 123 -4.83 3.23 0.27
CA LEU A 123 -6.09 3.54 -0.40
C LEU A 123 -5.99 3.35 -1.91
N ILE A 124 -4.85 3.74 -2.52
CA ILE A 124 -4.57 3.47 -3.93
C ILE A 124 -4.56 1.96 -4.19
N ALA A 125 -3.90 1.16 -3.36
CA ALA A 125 -3.89 -0.30 -3.53
C ALA A 125 -5.29 -0.90 -3.35
N PHE A 126 -6.09 -0.40 -2.40
CA PHE A 126 -7.46 -0.84 -2.15
C PHE A 126 -8.34 -0.58 -3.37
N TYR A 127 -8.25 0.64 -3.92
CA TYR A 127 -8.96 1.03 -5.13
C TYR A 127 -8.55 0.18 -6.35
N LEU A 128 -7.25 0.06 -6.61
CA LEU A 128 -6.73 -0.73 -7.75
C LEU A 128 -7.10 -2.22 -7.66
N MET A 129 -7.34 -2.74 -6.46
CA MET A 129 -7.76 -4.12 -6.23
C MET A 129 -9.27 -4.27 -6.01
N ASN A 130 -10.05 -3.22 -6.26
CA ASN A 130 -11.50 -3.22 -6.22
C ASN A 130 -12.08 -3.65 -4.86
N PHE A 131 -11.51 -3.12 -3.78
CA PHE A 131 -12.03 -3.26 -2.42
C PHE A 131 -12.81 -2.02 -2.00
N ASP A 132 -13.87 -2.22 -1.20
CA ASP A 132 -14.48 -1.15 -0.43
C ASP A 132 -13.54 -0.74 0.70
N TYR A 133 -13.37 0.57 0.92
CA TYR A 133 -12.51 1.06 1.99
C TYR A 133 -12.98 2.35 2.65
N ILE A 134 -12.46 2.57 3.85
CA ILE A 134 -12.58 3.83 4.60
C ILE A 134 -11.18 4.23 5.05
N GLY A 135 -10.83 5.51 4.87
CA GLY A 135 -9.53 6.07 5.25
C GLY A 135 -9.70 7.29 6.16
N PHE A 136 -8.83 7.43 7.14
CA PHE A 136 -8.73 8.60 8.01
C PHE A 136 -7.30 9.18 7.94
N GLU A 137 -7.22 10.49 7.77
CA GLU A 137 -6.00 11.29 7.93
C GLU A 137 -6.35 12.46 8.83
N ILE A 138 -5.54 12.69 9.86
CA ILE A 138 -5.80 13.73 10.86
C ILE A 138 -5.20 15.07 10.45
N ASP A 139 -4.09 15.05 9.71
CA ASP A 139 -3.42 16.23 9.22
C ASP A 139 -4.11 16.73 7.95
N SER A 140 -4.59 17.98 7.95
CA SER A 140 -5.34 18.54 6.82
C SER A 140 -4.51 18.63 5.55
N ASP A 141 -3.23 18.96 5.66
CA ASP A 141 -2.36 19.16 4.50
C ASP A 141 -2.07 17.80 3.85
N TYR A 142 -1.75 16.80 4.66
CA TYR A 142 -1.60 15.43 4.15
C TYR A 142 -2.90 14.84 3.64
N TYR A 143 -4.04 15.15 4.27
CA TYR A 143 -5.35 14.75 3.75
C TYR A 143 -5.55 15.28 2.32
N HIS A 144 -5.27 16.57 2.08
CA HIS A 144 -5.41 17.17 0.76
C HIS A 144 -4.46 16.54 -0.27
N LEU A 145 -3.18 16.39 0.06
CA LEU A 145 -2.18 15.78 -0.82
C LEU A 145 -2.50 14.30 -1.13
N ALA A 146 -2.94 13.54 -0.12
CA ALA A 146 -3.37 12.16 -0.25
C ALA A 146 -4.58 12.02 -1.19
N ASN A 147 -5.57 12.90 -1.01
CA ASN A 147 -6.78 12.92 -1.83
C ASN A 147 -6.46 13.29 -3.28
N GLU A 148 -5.66 14.34 -3.51
CA GLU A 148 -5.22 14.71 -4.87
C GLU A 148 -4.50 13.54 -5.56
N ARG A 149 -3.57 12.90 -4.85
CA ARG A 149 -2.83 11.73 -5.35
C ARG A 149 -3.77 10.57 -5.70
N LEU A 150 -4.74 10.27 -4.84
CA LEU A 150 -5.72 9.20 -5.06
C LEU A 150 -6.63 9.50 -6.26
N GLU A 151 -7.16 10.72 -6.35
CA GLU A 151 -8.02 11.14 -7.46
C GLU A 151 -7.29 11.16 -8.80
N ALA A 152 -6.01 11.53 -8.83
CA ALA A 152 -5.18 11.42 -10.04
C ALA A 152 -5.10 9.96 -10.54
N VAL A 153 -4.93 8.98 -9.64
CA VAL A 153 -4.93 7.56 -10.00
C VAL A 153 -6.30 7.10 -10.50
N LYS A 154 -7.38 7.49 -9.83
CA LYS A 154 -8.76 7.16 -10.24
C LYS A 154 -9.10 7.72 -11.62
N ALA A 155 -8.71 8.96 -11.89
CA ALA A 155 -8.89 9.60 -13.18
C ALA A 155 -8.13 8.83 -14.27
N GLN A 156 -6.85 8.50 -14.04
CA GLN A 156 -6.04 7.75 -15.01
C GLN A 156 -6.64 6.38 -15.33
N GLN A 157 -7.11 5.62 -14.32
CA GLN A 157 -7.74 4.32 -14.55
C GLN A 157 -9.05 4.45 -15.34
N SER A 158 -9.87 5.46 -15.03
CA SER A 158 -11.09 5.74 -15.78
C SER A 158 -10.81 6.05 -17.26
N PHE A 159 -9.74 6.80 -17.56
CA PHE A 159 -9.32 7.06 -18.93
C PHE A 159 -8.96 5.78 -19.69
N PHE A 160 -8.19 4.87 -19.09
CA PHE A 160 -7.82 3.60 -19.73
C PHE A 160 -9.05 2.73 -20.01
N ILE A 161 -9.95 2.57 -19.03
CA ILE A 161 -11.18 1.78 -19.20
C ILE A 161 -12.04 2.36 -20.32
N ASN A 162 -12.25 3.67 -20.34
CA ASN A 162 -13.04 4.32 -21.38
C ASN A 162 -12.40 4.14 -22.77
N TYR A 163 -11.08 4.23 -22.87
CA TYR A 163 -10.35 4.01 -24.11
C TYR A 163 -10.52 2.57 -24.64
N GLU A 164 -10.39 1.56 -23.78
CA GLU A 164 -10.59 0.15 -24.15
C GLU A 164 -12.03 -0.11 -24.62
N VAL A 165 -13.03 0.40 -23.91
CA VAL A 165 -14.45 0.27 -24.28
C VAL A 165 -14.74 0.93 -25.64
N GLN A 166 -14.20 2.13 -25.89
CA GLN A 166 -14.39 2.80 -27.18
C GLN A 166 -13.73 2.04 -28.33
N ASN A 167 -12.55 1.45 -28.11
CA ASN A 167 -11.89 0.62 -29.11
C ASN A 167 -12.69 -0.64 -29.44
N GLU A 168 -13.26 -1.31 -28.43
CA GLU A 168 -14.14 -2.46 -28.65
C GLU A 168 -15.39 -2.09 -29.46
N ILE A 169 -16.06 -0.99 -29.12
CA ILE A 169 -17.23 -0.49 -29.86
C ILE A 169 -16.88 -0.19 -31.32
N ASN A 170 -15.75 0.48 -31.56
CA ASN A 170 -15.31 0.83 -32.91
C ASN A 170 -14.93 -0.39 -33.74
N ASN A 171 -14.35 -1.42 -33.12
CA ASN A 171 -14.02 -2.68 -33.80
C ASN A 171 -15.27 -3.47 -34.18
N ARG A 172 -16.31 -3.48 -33.33
CA ARG A 172 -17.60 -4.13 -33.63
C ARG A 172 -18.38 -3.44 -34.75
N ARG A 173 -18.19 -2.13 -34.97
CA ARG A 173 -18.82 -1.38 -36.08
C ARG A 173 -18.15 -1.59 -37.43
N LYS A 174 -16.95 -2.17 -37.45
CA LYS A 174 -16.16 -2.44 -38.66
C LYS A 174 -16.26 -3.90 -39.13
N ALA A 175 -16.90 -4.77 -38.35
CA ALA A 175 -17.21 -6.16 -38.69
C ALA A 175 -18.66 -6.26 -39.16
#